data_AF-A0A0N5C7Y5-F1
#
_entry.id   AF-A0A0N5C7Y5-F1
#
_cell.length_a   1.000
_cell.length_b   1.000
_cell.length_c   1.000
_cell.angle_alpha   90.00
_cell.angle_beta   90.00
_cell.angle_gamma   90.00
#
_symmetry.space_group_name_H-M   'P 1'
#
loop_
_entity.id
_entity.type
_entity.pdbx_description
1 polymer ?
#
loop_
_entity_poly.entity_id
_entity_poly.type
_entity_poly.pdbx_seq_one_letter_code
_entity_poly.pdbx_strand_id
1 'polypeptide(L)'
;MNISVKKINESSTDPINDYFGLDKVGENVYKTRKIRTRITSNIAYGGQIFTNAISAAEETVVDEMSPHSCHSYFIKIANDLSPLHFHVEKIRDGKSFCTRFVKAIQNNDIVATAQVSFHRKENTPFIHQETMPVVPEPESLSNTHDYGESVIAMVESGKKVIESKYLNKMLHVLVSDRRHLFETRPVDPEQHFCLKKYSPPVKHFIWVKSLFPLGDNPKLHRAMLNYISDSSLASAGYLGHLSNGFYPSMVVSLDHNIYIHQDKFNAEEWILYETYSTAANNSRVMAHGKFWSRSGILLASTVQECLVREDLKPKK
;
A
#
# COMPACT_ATOMS: atom_id res chain seq x y z
N MET A 1 -13.42 -7.75 17.36
CA MET A 1 -14.77 -7.15 17.42
C MET A 1 -15.00 -6.48 16.07
N ASN A 2 -16.15 -6.57 15.40
CA ASN A 2 -16.31 -5.92 14.08
C ASN A 2 -16.26 -4.40 14.26
N ILE A 3 -15.21 -3.74 13.75
CA ILE A 3 -15.12 -2.29 13.72
C ILE A 3 -16.26 -1.80 12.83
N SER A 4 -17.29 -1.18 13.43
CA SER A 4 -18.40 -0.62 12.67
C SER A 4 -17.88 0.49 11.76
N VAL A 5 -18.31 0.48 10.49
CA VAL A 5 -18.07 1.55 9.49
C VAL A 5 -18.38 2.94 10.07
N LYS A 6 -19.31 3.05 11.02
CA LYS A 6 -19.64 4.31 11.71
C LYS A 6 -18.49 4.91 12.54
N LYS A 7 -17.50 4.12 12.97
CA LYS A 7 -16.30 4.63 13.67
C LYS A 7 -15.14 4.98 12.72
N ILE A 8 -15.28 4.70 11.42
CA ILE A 8 -14.17 4.73 10.44
C ILE A 8 -14.04 6.07 9.69
N ASN A 9 -15.00 7.00 9.79
CA ASN A 9 -14.82 8.31 9.15
C ASN A 9 -15.83 9.33 9.67
N GLU A 10 -15.38 10.34 10.42
CA GLU A 10 -16.25 11.48 10.77
C GLU A 10 -16.40 12.49 9.61
N SER A 11 -15.75 12.28 8.45
CA SER A 11 -15.66 13.31 7.40
C SER A 11 -16.14 12.94 5.99
N SER A 12 -16.42 11.66 5.68
CA SER A 12 -16.82 11.25 4.31
C SER A 12 -17.80 10.10 4.27
N THR A 13 -18.83 10.24 3.44
CA THR A 13 -19.85 9.22 3.17
C THR A 13 -19.43 8.20 2.12
N ASP A 14 -18.39 8.47 1.32
CA ASP A 14 -17.87 7.56 0.29
C ASP A 14 -16.33 7.69 0.14
N PRO A 15 -15.55 7.04 1.04
CA PRO A 15 -14.10 7.11 1.01
C PRO A 15 -13.47 6.47 -0.24
N ILE A 16 -14.15 5.52 -0.87
CA ILE A 16 -13.70 4.86 -2.10
C ILE A 16 -13.69 5.88 -3.23
N ASN A 17 -14.80 6.60 -3.40
CA ASN A 17 -14.91 7.63 -4.42
C ASN A 17 -14.05 8.87 -4.12
N ASP A 18 -13.83 9.21 -2.85
CA ASP A 18 -12.94 10.30 -2.44
C ASP A 18 -11.48 10.06 -2.88
N TYR A 19 -10.97 8.85 -2.64
CA TYR A 19 -9.55 8.55 -2.84
C TYR A 19 -9.23 7.95 -4.20
N PHE A 20 -10.16 7.20 -4.81
CA PHE A 20 -9.94 6.57 -6.12
C PHE A 20 -10.67 7.27 -7.26
N GLY A 21 -11.72 8.04 -6.96
CA GLY A 21 -12.43 8.83 -7.95
C GLY A 21 -11.56 9.95 -8.52
N LEU A 22 -11.65 10.12 -9.83
CA LEU A 22 -10.94 11.14 -10.58
C LEU A 22 -11.92 11.97 -11.41
N ASP A 23 -11.68 13.28 -11.45
CA ASP A 23 -12.44 14.19 -12.31
C ASP A 23 -11.69 14.42 -13.61
N LYS A 24 -12.34 14.18 -14.76
CA LYS A 24 -11.75 14.49 -16.07
C LYS A 24 -11.79 15.99 -16.29
N VAL A 25 -10.62 16.60 -16.44
CA VAL A 25 -10.46 18.06 -16.59
C VAL A 25 -9.88 18.47 -17.94
N GLY A 26 -9.54 17.50 -18.78
CA GLY A 26 -9.04 17.70 -20.13
C GLY A 26 -8.97 16.39 -20.91
N GLU A 27 -8.52 16.46 -22.15
CA GLU A 27 -8.22 15.27 -22.92
C GLU A 27 -7.06 14.51 -22.28
N ASN A 28 -7.34 13.29 -21.81
CA ASN A 28 -6.38 12.45 -21.09
C ASN A 28 -5.77 13.11 -19.83
N VAL A 29 -6.48 14.07 -19.22
CA VAL A 29 -6.07 14.72 -17.96
C VAL A 29 -7.15 14.53 -16.89
N TYR A 30 -6.71 14.01 -15.74
CA TYR A 30 -7.58 13.63 -14.63
C TYR A 30 -7.08 14.25 -13.32
N LYS A 31 -7.98 14.67 -12.44
CA LYS A 31 -7.66 15.35 -11.18
C LYS A 31 -8.17 14.55 -9.97
N THR A 32 -7.37 14.47 -8.90
CA THR A 32 -7.82 13.89 -7.62
C THR A 32 -8.97 14.68 -7.01
N ARG A 33 -9.92 13.97 -6.39
CA ARG A 33 -10.96 14.56 -5.55
C ARG A 33 -10.48 14.88 -4.14
N LYS A 34 -9.81 13.92 -3.49
CA LYS A 34 -9.23 14.07 -2.16
C LYS A 34 -7.85 13.42 -2.11
N ILE A 35 -6.95 13.94 -1.29
CA ILE A 35 -5.61 13.38 -1.08
C ILE A 35 -5.49 12.88 0.36
N ARG A 36 -5.03 11.65 0.51
CA ARG A 36 -4.67 11.01 1.77
C ARG A 36 -3.26 11.42 2.12
N THR A 37 -3.06 12.00 3.29
CA THR A 37 -1.74 12.33 3.84
C THR A 37 -1.30 11.36 4.94
N ARG A 38 0.00 11.25 5.15
CA ARG A 38 0.56 10.52 6.30
C ARG A 38 0.06 11.17 7.59
N ILE A 39 -0.12 10.37 8.65
CA ILE A 39 -0.63 10.90 9.94
C ILE A 39 0.36 11.90 10.56
N THR A 40 1.66 11.66 10.39
CA THR A 40 2.73 12.43 11.03
C THR A 40 3.21 13.64 10.22
N SER A 41 2.66 13.88 9.02
CA SER A 41 3.11 14.93 8.11
C SER A 41 2.11 15.18 6.97
N ASN A 42 2.07 16.38 6.39
CA ASN A 42 1.22 16.70 5.24
C ASN A 42 1.73 16.10 3.90
N ILE A 43 2.49 15.02 3.94
CA ILE A 43 3.00 14.31 2.76
C ILE A 43 1.91 13.38 2.24
N ALA A 44 1.60 13.48 0.95
CA ALA A 44 0.65 12.61 0.28
C ALA A 44 1.11 11.13 0.32
N TYR A 45 0.15 10.22 0.44
CA TYR A 45 0.40 8.79 0.46
C TYR A 45 0.73 8.27 -0.94
N GLY A 46 1.89 7.61 -1.08
CA GLY A 46 2.39 7.10 -2.36
C GLY A 46 1.44 6.10 -3.02
N GLY A 47 0.89 5.17 -2.25
CA GLY A 47 -0.08 4.18 -2.72
C GLY A 47 -1.33 4.80 -3.35
N GLN A 48 -1.75 5.99 -2.89
CA GLN A 48 -2.83 6.71 -3.56
C GLN A 48 -2.37 7.27 -4.91
N ILE A 49 -1.24 7.98 -4.96
CA ILE A 49 -0.69 8.54 -6.21
C ILE A 49 -0.52 7.44 -7.25
N PHE A 50 0.05 6.31 -6.85
CA PHE A 50 0.24 5.13 -7.67
C PHE A 50 -1.10 4.57 -8.21
N THR A 51 -2.07 4.39 -7.32
CA THR A 51 -3.40 3.87 -7.69
C THR A 51 -4.11 4.80 -8.67
N ASN A 52 -4.15 6.10 -8.39
CA ASN A 52 -4.78 7.07 -9.26
C ASN A 52 -4.07 7.19 -10.62
N ALA A 53 -2.74 7.02 -10.69
CA ALA A 53 -2.02 6.97 -11.96
C ALA A 53 -2.48 5.79 -12.82
N ILE A 54 -2.64 4.59 -12.23
CA ILE A 54 -3.17 3.41 -12.92
C ILE A 54 -4.62 3.65 -13.34
N SER A 55 -5.48 4.17 -12.45
CA SER A 55 -6.87 4.49 -12.76
C SER A 55 -6.98 5.51 -13.90
N ALA A 56 -6.19 6.58 -13.89
CA ALA A 56 -6.17 7.57 -14.96
C ALA A 56 -5.74 6.95 -16.30
N ALA A 57 -4.72 6.09 -16.30
CA ALA A 57 -4.31 5.37 -17.49
C ALA A 57 -5.42 4.46 -18.02
N GLU A 58 -6.10 3.73 -17.14
CA GLU A 58 -7.18 2.80 -17.47
C GLU A 58 -8.40 3.50 -18.09
N GLU A 59 -8.69 4.75 -17.70
CA GLU A 59 -9.74 5.58 -18.34
C GLU A 59 -9.44 5.95 -19.81
N THR A 60 -8.25 5.64 -20.32
CA THR A 60 -7.85 5.91 -21.72
C THR A 60 -7.69 4.64 -22.56
N VAL A 61 -8.06 3.48 -22.02
CA VAL A 61 -7.94 2.15 -22.63
C VAL A 61 -9.34 1.61 -22.94
N VAL A 62 -9.46 0.82 -24.02
CA VAL A 62 -10.72 0.16 -24.40
C VAL A 62 -11.10 -0.96 -23.41
N ASP A 63 -12.39 -1.24 -23.28
CA ASP A 63 -12.95 -2.10 -22.22
C ASP A 63 -12.44 -3.55 -22.19
N GLU A 64 -11.80 -4.06 -23.26
CA GLU A 64 -11.31 -5.44 -23.34
C GLU A 64 -9.91 -5.68 -22.75
N MET A 65 -9.22 -4.63 -22.30
CA MET A 65 -7.87 -4.76 -21.72
C MET A 65 -7.83 -4.31 -20.27
N SER A 66 -7.02 -5.00 -19.48
CA SER A 66 -6.83 -4.71 -18.06
C SER A 66 -5.35 -4.48 -17.75
N PRO A 67 -5.02 -3.65 -16.76
CA PRO A 67 -3.63 -3.41 -16.39
C PRO A 67 -3.02 -4.72 -15.87
N HIS A 68 -1.87 -5.10 -16.40
CA HIS A 68 -1.12 -6.28 -15.93
C HIS A 68 0.22 -5.90 -15.30
N SER A 69 0.70 -4.67 -15.52
CA SER A 69 1.88 -4.15 -14.84
C SER A 69 1.89 -2.63 -14.78
N CYS A 70 2.54 -2.10 -13.74
CA CYS A 70 2.86 -0.68 -13.62
C CYS A 70 4.26 -0.54 -13.01
N HIS A 71 5.06 0.33 -13.61
CA HIS A 71 6.35 0.76 -13.06
C HIS A 71 6.29 2.25 -12.78
N SER A 72 6.69 2.68 -11.59
CA SER A 72 6.56 4.09 -11.20
C SER A 72 7.74 4.59 -10.40
N TYR A 73 8.02 5.89 -10.50
CA TYR A 73 9.01 6.58 -9.67
C TYR A 73 8.36 7.75 -8.93
N PHE A 74 8.65 7.88 -7.64
CA PHE A 74 8.32 9.05 -6.84
C PHE A 74 9.47 10.05 -6.90
N ILE A 75 9.22 11.21 -7.52
CA ILE A 75 10.25 12.19 -7.88
C ILE A 75 10.28 13.34 -6.87
N LYS A 76 9.11 13.80 -6.44
CA LYS A 76 8.96 14.94 -5.51
C LYS A 76 7.85 14.70 -4.52
N ILE A 77 8.01 15.26 -3.32
CA ILE A 77 6.99 15.21 -2.27
C ILE A 77 5.75 15.98 -2.74
N ALA A 78 4.60 15.30 -2.75
CA ALA A 78 3.29 15.92 -2.89
C ALA A 78 2.62 16.12 -1.52
N ASN A 79 1.64 17.03 -1.45
CA ASN A 79 0.82 17.30 -0.27
C ASN A 79 -0.69 17.36 -0.60
N ASP A 80 -1.53 17.70 0.37
CA ASP A 80 -2.99 17.85 0.22
C ASP A 80 -3.47 19.30 0.10
N LEU A 81 -2.57 20.27 -0.08
CA LEU A 81 -2.93 21.70 -0.21
C LEU A 81 -3.52 22.04 -1.57
N SER A 82 -3.19 21.26 -2.61
CA SER A 82 -3.76 21.38 -3.95
C SER A 82 -3.95 20.00 -4.60
N PRO A 83 -4.87 19.84 -5.55
CA PRO A 83 -5.09 18.55 -6.21
C PRO A 83 -3.90 18.11 -7.07
N LEU A 84 -3.75 16.79 -7.23
CA LEU A 84 -2.84 16.19 -8.20
C LEU A 84 -3.54 16.04 -9.56
N HIS A 85 -2.81 16.33 -10.63
CA HIS A 85 -3.25 16.15 -12.01
C HIS A 85 -2.45 15.03 -12.67
N PHE A 86 -3.15 14.05 -13.25
CA PHE A 86 -2.57 12.93 -13.97
C PHE A 86 -2.73 13.16 -15.46
N HIS A 87 -1.61 13.43 -16.13
CA HIS A 87 -1.54 13.59 -17.58
C HIS A 87 -1.15 12.26 -18.20
N VAL A 88 -2.05 11.68 -19.00
CA VAL A 88 -1.88 10.38 -19.62
C VAL A 88 -1.47 10.56 -21.08
N GLU A 89 -0.34 9.94 -21.44
CA GLU A 89 0.17 9.86 -22.79
C GLU A 89 -0.07 8.44 -23.35
N LYS A 90 -0.68 8.35 -24.52
CA LYS A 90 -0.91 7.08 -25.24
C LYS A 90 0.34 6.71 -26.03
N ILE A 91 1.19 5.88 -25.45
CA ILE A 91 2.46 5.46 -26.07
C ILE A 91 2.21 4.48 -27.23
N ARG A 92 1.31 3.51 -27.02
CA ARG A 92 0.99 2.49 -28.02
C ARG A 92 -0.40 1.93 -27.79
N ASP A 93 -1.14 1.74 -28.89
CA ASP A 93 -2.35 0.93 -28.96
C ASP A 93 -2.12 -0.23 -29.94
N GLY A 94 -1.90 -1.42 -29.39
CA GLY A 94 -1.74 -2.65 -30.14
C GLY A 94 -2.97 -3.54 -30.06
N LYS A 95 -2.96 -4.66 -30.79
CA LYS A 95 -4.06 -5.64 -30.76
C LYS A 95 -4.16 -6.39 -29.42
N SER A 96 -3.03 -6.77 -28.83
CA SER A 96 -3.00 -7.49 -27.54
C SER A 96 -2.57 -6.61 -26.38
N PHE A 97 -1.70 -5.61 -26.63
CA PHE A 97 -1.13 -4.75 -25.60
C PHE A 97 -1.36 -3.28 -25.89
N CYS A 98 -1.65 -2.52 -24.83
CA CYS A 98 -1.62 -1.06 -24.83
C CYS A 98 -0.64 -0.56 -23.76
N THR A 99 0.02 0.57 -24.04
CA THR A 99 0.96 1.18 -23.10
C THR A 99 0.58 2.64 -22.89
N ARG A 100 0.57 3.06 -21.63
CA ARG A 100 0.33 4.43 -21.19
C ARG A 100 1.51 4.91 -20.36
N PHE A 101 1.85 6.17 -20.53
CA PHE A 101 2.77 6.88 -19.64
C PHE A 101 1.99 7.97 -18.90
N VAL A 102 2.15 8.07 -17.59
CA VAL A 102 1.40 8.98 -16.74
C VAL A 102 2.37 9.89 -16.00
N LYS A 103 2.13 11.19 -16.09
CA LYS A 103 2.80 12.21 -15.27
C LYS A 103 1.81 12.68 -14.20
N ALA A 104 2.14 12.45 -12.94
CA ALA A 104 1.43 13.06 -11.81
C ALA A 104 2.07 14.42 -11.51
N ILE A 105 1.27 15.48 -11.57
CA ILE A 105 1.72 16.87 -11.50
C ILE A 105 1.02 17.59 -10.34
N GLN A 106 1.78 18.32 -9.52
CA GLN A 106 1.28 19.26 -8.52
C GLN A 106 2.07 20.55 -8.62
N ASN A 107 1.38 21.70 -8.68
CA ASN A 107 2.02 23.03 -8.77
C ASN A 107 3.05 23.13 -9.91
N ASN A 108 2.75 22.56 -11.08
CA ASN A 108 3.61 22.47 -12.27
C ASN A 108 4.87 21.60 -12.13
N ASP A 109 5.07 20.93 -11.00
CA ASP A 109 6.14 19.96 -10.81
C ASP A 109 5.63 18.54 -11.05
N ILE A 110 6.43 17.72 -11.73
CA ILE A 110 6.20 16.28 -11.79
C ILE A 110 6.57 15.68 -10.43
N VAL A 111 5.59 15.14 -9.73
CA VAL A 111 5.79 14.50 -8.42
C VAL A 111 6.01 13.00 -8.53
N ALA A 112 5.44 12.38 -9.57
CA ALA A 112 5.65 10.97 -9.88
C ALA A 112 5.45 10.71 -11.38
N THR A 113 6.09 9.66 -11.88
CA THR A 113 5.83 9.10 -13.21
C THR A 113 5.40 7.65 -13.07
N ALA A 114 4.57 7.18 -14.00
CA ALA A 114 4.19 5.78 -14.09
C ALA A 114 4.09 5.34 -15.55
N GLN A 115 4.54 4.13 -15.85
CA GLN A 115 4.29 3.45 -17.12
C GLN A 115 3.42 2.24 -16.85
N VAL A 116 2.24 2.22 -17.47
CA VAL A 116 1.22 1.19 -17.25
C VAL A 116 1.05 0.40 -18.53
N SER A 117 1.14 -0.93 -18.42
CA SER A 117 0.91 -1.85 -19.53
C SER A 117 -0.40 -2.61 -19.32
N PHE A 118 -1.20 -2.66 -20.37
CA PHE A 118 -2.49 -3.30 -20.42
C PHE A 118 -2.42 -4.46 -21.40
N HIS A 119 -3.11 -5.55 -21.06
CA HIS A 119 -3.17 -6.75 -21.89
C HIS A 119 -4.61 -7.24 -21.97
N ARG A 120 -5.00 -7.72 -23.14
CA ARG A 120 -6.28 -8.42 -23.28
C ARG A 120 -6.19 -9.78 -22.59
N LYS A 121 -7.32 -10.31 -22.11
CA LYS A 121 -7.33 -11.66 -21.55
C LYS A 121 -7.13 -12.70 -22.66
N GLU A 122 -6.21 -13.63 -22.44
CA GLU A 122 -5.94 -14.76 -23.33
C GLU A 122 -5.87 -16.06 -22.52
N ASN A 123 -6.30 -17.17 -23.13
CA ASN A 123 -6.22 -18.49 -22.50
C ASN A 123 -4.92 -19.19 -22.93
N THR A 124 -4.25 -19.85 -22.00
CA THR A 124 -3.00 -20.58 -22.23
C THR A 124 -3.05 -21.96 -21.56
N PRO A 125 -2.40 -22.99 -22.14
CA PRO A 125 -2.30 -24.31 -21.50
C PRO A 125 -1.28 -24.37 -20.35
N PHE A 126 -0.39 -23.38 -20.21
CA PHE A 126 0.62 -23.35 -19.15
C PHE A 126 0.21 -22.37 -18.04
N ILE A 127 -0.02 -22.91 -16.85
CA ILE A 127 -0.38 -22.14 -15.65
C ILE A 127 0.46 -22.69 -14.50
N HIS A 128 1.25 -21.82 -13.87
CA HIS A 128 1.99 -22.15 -12.66
C HIS A 128 2.08 -20.91 -11.77
N GLN A 129 2.31 -21.13 -10.50
CA GLN A 129 2.59 -20.09 -9.51
C GLN A 129 3.40 -20.71 -8.37
N GLU A 130 3.96 -19.87 -7.52
CA GLU A 130 4.49 -20.31 -6.24
C GLU A 130 3.36 -20.80 -5.31
N THR A 131 3.74 -21.49 -4.24
CA THR A 131 2.81 -21.94 -3.20
C THR A 131 2.63 -20.86 -2.15
N MET A 132 1.37 -20.57 -1.79
CA MET A 132 1.05 -19.65 -0.70
C MET A 132 1.66 -20.17 0.62
N PRO A 133 2.25 -19.30 1.45
CA PRO A 133 2.78 -19.69 2.76
C PRO A 133 1.64 -20.14 3.70
N VAL A 134 1.92 -21.16 4.51
CA VAL A 134 0.99 -21.63 5.55
C VAL A 134 1.04 -20.66 6.73
N VAL A 135 -0.06 -19.97 6.99
CA VAL A 135 -0.23 -19.03 8.10
C VAL A 135 -1.58 -19.28 8.80
N PRO A 136 -1.76 -18.85 10.05
CA PRO A 136 -3.07 -18.86 10.70
C PRO A 136 -4.14 -18.12 9.89
N GLU A 137 -5.36 -18.66 9.91
CA GLU A 137 -6.53 -18.06 9.28
C GLU A 137 -6.89 -16.71 9.92
N PRO A 138 -7.41 -15.74 9.15
CA PRO A 138 -7.67 -14.39 9.62
C PRO A 138 -8.64 -14.34 10.80
N GLU A 139 -9.62 -15.25 10.87
CA GLU A 139 -10.59 -15.32 11.97
C GLU A 139 -9.96 -15.65 13.32
N SER A 140 -8.80 -16.30 13.33
CA SER A 140 -8.04 -16.61 14.56
C SER A 140 -7.15 -15.46 15.05
N LEU A 141 -6.98 -14.42 14.22
CA LEU A 141 -6.08 -13.31 14.46
C LEU A 141 -6.82 -12.07 14.94
N SER A 142 -6.13 -11.27 15.76
CA SER A 142 -6.63 -9.98 16.19
C SER A 142 -6.58 -8.96 15.05
N ASN A 143 -7.58 -8.07 15.02
CA ASN A 143 -7.51 -6.85 14.23
C ASN A 143 -6.33 -5.98 14.70
N THR A 144 -5.61 -5.36 13.76
CA THR A 144 -4.44 -4.49 14.06
C THR A 144 -4.76 -3.43 15.11
N HIS A 145 -5.89 -2.73 14.95
CA HIS A 145 -6.31 -1.65 15.86
C HIS A 145 -6.69 -2.20 17.22
N ASP A 146 -7.54 -3.24 17.27
CA ASP A 146 -7.95 -3.88 18.53
C ASP A 146 -6.71 -4.36 19.32
N TYR A 147 -5.72 -4.95 18.64
CA TYR A 147 -4.47 -5.37 19.26
C TYR A 147 -3.68 -4.17 19.79
N GLY A 148 -3.48 -3.14 18.97
CA GLY A 148 -2.73 -1.96 19.36
C GLY A 148 -3.39 -1.20 20.53
N GLU A 149 -4.71 -1.05 20.54
CA GLU A 149 -5.47 -0.49 21.67
C GLU A 149 -5.24 -1.31 22.95
N SER A 150 -5.23 -2.64 22.86
CA SER A 150 -4.94 -3.50 24.01
C SER A 150 -3.52 -3.32 24.54
N VAL A 151 -2.53 -3.12 23.66
CA VAL A 151 -1.13 -2.85 24.04
C VAL A 151 -1.02 -1.50 24.73
N ILE A 152 -1.67 -0.45 24.20
CA ILE A 152 -1.72 0.86 24.83
C ILE A 152 -2.30 0.76 26.25
N ALA A 153 -3.44 0.09 26.42
CA ALA A 153 -4.05 -0.10 27.74
C ALA A 153 -3.14 -0.87 28.73
N MET A 154 -2.39 -1.87 28.24
CA MET A 154 -1.39 -2.57 29.06
C MET A 154 -0.22 -1.67 29.47
N VAL A 155 0.22 -0.77 28.60
CA VAL A 155 1.27 0.21 28.91
C VAL A 155 0.78 1.23 29.94
N GLU A 156 -0.41 1.79 29.75
CA GLU A 156 -1.02 2.77 30.66
C GLU A 156 -1.30 2.19 32.05
N SER A 157 -1.66 0.90 32.13
CA SER A 157 -1.86 0.19 33.41
C SER A 157 -0.57 -0.35 34.05
N GLY A 158 0.59 -0.13 33.42
CA GLY A 158 1.89 -0.62 33.91
C GLY A 158 2.12 -2.13 33.76
N LYS A 159 1.25 -2.85 33.05
CA LYS A 159 1.37 -4.30 32.80
C LYS A 159 2.36 -4.66 31.70
N LYS A 160 2.66 -3.72 30.79
CA LYS A 160 3.67 -3.86 29.72
C LYS A 160 4.53 -2.61 29.69
N VAL A 161 5.82 -2.77 29.40
CA VAL A 161 6.76 -1.65 29.24
C VAL A 161 7.27 -1.66 27.81
N ILE A 162 7.16 -0.51 27.13
CA ILE A 162 7.82 -0.26 25.85
C ILE A 162 8.94 0.75 26.12
N GLU A 163 10.18 0.26 26.22
CA GLU A 163 11.35 1.08 26.57
C GLU A 163 11.60 2.20 25.54
N SER A 164 11.33 1.91 24.27
CA SER A 164 11.52 2.87 23.19
C SER A 164 10.39 3.88 23.13
N LYS A 165 10.72 5.14 23.43
CA LYS A 165 9.80 6.29 23.22
C LYS A 165 9.34 6.40 21.77
N TYR A 166 10.21 6.05 20.81
CA TYR A 166 9.86 6.06 19.40
C TYR A 166 8.79 5.00 19.09
N LEU A 167 9.00 3.75 19.52
CA LEU A 167 8.03 2.67 19.28
C LEU A 167 6.70 2.97 19.96
N ASN A 168 6.73 3.46 21.20
CA ASN A 168 5.51 3.85 21.91
C ASN A 168 4.75 4.94 21.15
N LYS A 169 5.44 5.99 20.70
CA LYS A 169 4.83 7.05 19.87
C LYS A 169 4.24 6.49 18.58
N MET A 170 4.97 5.63 17.86
CA MET A 170 4.50 5.07 16.59
C MET A 170 3.29 4.15 16.78
N LEU A 171 3.23 3.37 17.86
CA LEU A 171 2.05 2.59 18.23
C LEU A 171 0.81 3.49 18.36
N HIS A 172 0.89 4.56 19.15
CA HIS A 172 -0.23 5.49 19.28
C HIS A 172 -0.61 6.15 17.95
N VAL A 173 0.37 6.53 17.12
CA VAL A 173 0.11 7.12 15.79
C VAL A 173 -0.66 6.15 14.90
N LEU A 174 -0.23 4.89 14.82
CA LEU A 174 -0.84 3.87 13.98
C LEU A 174 -2.26 3.53 14.45
N VAL A 175 -2.46 3.38 15.75
CA VAL A 175 -3.76 3.03 16.35
C VAL A 175 -4.77 4.18 16.27
N SER A 176 -4.31 5.43 16.38
CA SER A 176 -5.19 6.61 16.35
C SER A 176 -5.67 6.99 14.95
N ASP A 177 -5.03 6.48 13.89
CA ASP A 177 -5.54 6.66 12.55
C ASP A 177 -6.82 5.85 12.36
N ARG A 178 -7.89 6.53 11.93
CA ARG A 178 -9.19 5.90 11.67
C ARG A 178 -9.58 5.90 10.20
N ARG A 179 -8.79 6.54 9.35
CA ARG A 179 -9.05 6.74 7.91
C ARG A 179 -8.65 5.52 7.07
N HIS A 180 -8.81 4.32 7.62
CA HIS A 180 -8.41 3.07 6.97
C HIS A 180 -9.47 2.62 5.99
N LEU A 181 -9.03 2.19 4.80
CA LEU A 181 -9.86 1.53 3.81
C LEU A 181 -9.94 0.01 4.02
N PHE A 182 -9.11 -0.51 4.92
CA PHE A 182 -8.89 -1.94 5.10
C PHE A 182 -9.06 -2.35 6.56
N GLU A 183 -9.68 -3.52 6.73
CA GLU A 183 -9.46 -4.34 7.90
C GLU A 183 -8.11 -5.03 7.72
N THR A 184 -7.27 -4.99 8.74
CA THR A 184 -5.95 -5.62 8.70
C THR A 184 -5.76 -6.51 9.92
N ARG A 185 -5.18 -7.69 9.72
CA ARG A 185 -4.87 -8.67 10.76
C ARG A 185 -3.47 -9.23 10.54
N PRO A 186 -2.45 -8.75 11.27
CA PRO A 186 -1.09 -9.25 11.15
C PRO A 186 -1.03 -10.67 11.71
N VAL A 187 -0.30 -11.55 11.03
CA VAL A 187 -0.07 -12.92 11.50
C VAL A 187 0.75 -12.94 12.79
N ASP A 188 1.73 -12.03 12.89
CA ASP A 188 2.48 -11.77 14.13
C ASP A 188 2.29 -10.28 14.51
N PRO A 189 1.33 -9.95 15.38
CA PRO A 189 1.09 -8.58 15.79
C PRO A 189 2.20 -8.01 16.69
N GLU A 190 2.94 -8.85 17.43
CA GLU A 190 4.13 -8.39 18.15
C GLU A 190 5.24 -7.99 17.16
N GLN A 191 5.29 -8.62 15.98
CA GLN A 191 6.23 -8.24 14.91
C GLN A 191 5.77 -6.94 14.27
N HIS A 192 4.49 -6.85 13.89
CA HIS A 192 3.89 -5.67 13.30
C HIS A 192 4.20 -4.38 14.09
N PHE A 193 4.11 -4.44 15.42
CA PHE A 193 4.38 -3.31 16.31
C PHE A 193 5.80 -3.28 16.90
N CYS A 194 6.71 -4.18 16.49
CA CYS A 194 8.09 -4.27 17.01
C CYS A 194 8.17 -4.38 18.55
N LEU A 195 7.27 -5.14 19.18
CA LEU A 195 7.15 -5.22 20.64
C LEU A 195 8.14 -6.18 21.31
N LYS A 196 8.89 -6.93 20.51
CA LYS A 196 10.05 -7.76 20.89
C LYS A 196 11.12 -7.68 19.80
N LYS A 197 12.31 -8.21 20.07
CA LYS A 197 13.43 -8.22 19.12
C LYS A 197 13.25 -9.29 18.03
N TYR A 198 13.59 -8.95 16.79
CA TYR A 198 13.61 -9.86 15.65
C TYR A 198 14.94 -9.82 14.93
N SER A 199 15.44 -10.96 14.45
CA SER A 199 16.65 -10.99 13.62
C SER A 199 16.30 -10.64 12.17
N PRO A 200 16.88 -9.58 11.57
CA PRO A 200 16.73 -9.30 10.15
C PRO A 200 17.41 -10.39 9.27
N PRO A 201 16.92 -10.64 8.04
CA PRO A 201 15.69 -10.08 7.45
C PRO A 201 14.44 -10.76 8.04
N VAL A 202 13.32 -10.04 8.03
CA VAL A 202 12.02 -10.54 8.48
C VAL A 202 11.06 -10.67 7.30
N LYS A 203 10.26 -11.74 7.31
CA LYS A 203 9.04 -11.80 6.52
C LYS A 203 7.88 -11.30 7.37
N HIS A 204 6.99 -10.55 6.76
CA HIS A 204 5.81 -10.00 7.39
C HIS A 204 4.57 -10.43 6.59
N PHE A 205 3.53 -10.86 7.30
CA PHE A 205 2.30 -11.36 6.73
C PHE A 205 1.12 -10.65 7.36
N ILE A 206 0.27 -10.05 6.53
CA ILE A 206 -0.93 -9.33 6.98
C ILE A 206 -2.10 -9.79 6.13
N TRP A 207 -3.16 -10.27 6.76
CA TRP A 207 -4.44 -10.41 6.10
C TRP A 207 -5.09 -9.04 5.94
N VAL A 208 -5.49 -8.71 4.72
CA VAL A 208 -6.15 -7.45 4.38
C VAL A 208 -7.49 -7.71 3.69
N LYS A 209 -8.47 -6.88 3.98
CA LYS A 209 -9.81 -6.94 3.39
C LYS A 209 -10.41 -5.53 3.34
N SER A 210 -11.14 -5.21 2.29
CA SER A 210 -11.87 -3.93 2.18
C SER A 210 -12.89 -3.79 3.31
N LEU A 211 -12.92 -2.60 3.94
CA LEU A 211 -13.99 -2.23 4.88
C LEU A 211 -15.25 -1.73 4.17
N PHE A 212 -15.15 -1.43 2.88
CA PHE A 212 -16.19 -0.81 2.09
C PHE A 212 -16.70 -1.76 1.01
N PRO A 213 -18.01 -1.76 0.73
CA PRO A 213 -18.54 -2.49 -0.41
C PRO A 213 -18.03 -1.85 -1.71
N LEU A 214 -17.62 -2.69 -2.65
CA LEU A 214 -17.05 -2.34 -3.95
C LEU A 214 -17.97 -2.81 -5.09
N GLY A 215 -18.84 -3.79 -4.82
CA GLY A 215 -19.72 -4.39 -5.82
C GLY A 215 -18.93 -5.13 -6.90
N ASP A 216 -19.52 -5.34 -8.08
CA ASP A 216 -18.88 -6.14 -9.15
C ASP A 216 -17.90 -5.34 -10.02
N ASN A 217 -17.45 -4.16 -9.59
CA ASN A 217 -16.56 -3.32 -10.40
C ASN A 217 -15.09 -3.76 -10.24
N PRO A 218 -14.48 -4.43 -11.24
CA PRO A 218 -13.12 -4.93 -11.11
C PRO A 218 -12.08 -3.82 -10.98
N LYS A 219 -12.36 -2.60 -11.49
CA LYS A 219 -11.47 -1.44 -11.32
C LYS A 219 -11.32 -1.06 -9.85
N LEU A 220 -12.39 -1.15 -9.05
CA LEU A 220 -12.35 -0.81 -7.63
C LEU A 220 -11.60 -1.86 -6.81
N HIS A 221 -11.76 -3.14 -7.12
CA HIS A 221 -10.96 -4.20 -6.47
C HIS A 221 -9.46 -4.04 -6.77
N ARG A 222 -9.10 -3.75 -8.03
CA ARG A 222 -7.72 -3.40 -8.40
C ARG A 222 -7.22 -2.15 -7.69
N ALA A 223 -8.03 -1.10 -7.63
CA ALA A 223 -7.67 0.14 -6.93
C ALA A 223 -7.35 -0.11 -5.45
N MET A 224 -8.14 -0.94 -4.78
CA MET A 224 -7.88 -1.35 -3.39
C MET A 224 -6.55 -2.10 -3.26
N LEU A 225 -6.29 -3.10 -4.09
CA LEU A 225 -5.03 -3.85 -4.06
C LEU A 225 -3.82 -2.95 -4.36
N ASN A 226 -3.90 -2.11 -5.40
CA ASN A 226 -2.87 -1.14 -5.75
C ASN A 226 -2.60 -0.18 -4.59
N TYR A 227 -3.63 0.30 -3.91
CA TYR A 227 -3.49 1.24 -2.80
C TYR A 227 -2.78 0.64 -1.59
N ILE A 228 -3.19 -0.56 -1.17
CA ILE A 228 -2.60 -1.20 0.01
C ILE A 228 -1.18 -1.70 -0.24
N SER A 229 -0.81 -1.88 -1.51
CA SER A 229 0.51 -2.40 -1.87
C SER A 229 1.69 -1.53 -1.44
N ASP A 230 1.54 -0.20 -1.32
CA ASP A 230 2.60 0.70 -0.82
C ASP A 230 2.63 0.82 0.73
N SER A 231 1.79 0.08 1.48
CA SER A 231 1.64 0.30 2.93
C SER A 231 2.70 -0.37 3.82
N SER A 232 3.26 -1.52 3.41
CA SER A 232 4.09 -2.38 4.28
C SER A 232 5.45 -2.77 3.70
N LEU A 233 5.78 -2.34 2.47
CA LEU A 233 7.03 -2.71 1.79
C LEU A 233 8.26 -2.10 2.47
N ALA A 234 8.21 -0.80 2.79
CA ALA A 234 9.32 -0.14 3.48
C ALA A 234 9.65 -0.82 4.81
N SER A 235 8.62 -1.12 5.63
CA SER A 235 8.81 -1.75 6.93
C SER A 235 9.34 -3.17 6.81
N ALA A 236 8.99 -3.93 5.77
CA ALA A 236 9.52 -5.28 5.56
C ALA A 236 11.06 -5.33 5.59
N GLY A 237 11.75 -4.27 5.17
CA GLY A 237 13.21 -4.23 5.24
C GLY A 237 13.82 -3.58 6.48
N TYR A 238 13.14 -2.68 7.17
CA TYR A 238 13.69 -2.03 8.38
C TYR A 238 13.13 -2.58 9.70
N LEU A 239 12.04 -3.35 9.72
CA LEU A 239 11.34 -3.77 10.93
C LEU A 239 12.25 -4.56 11.89
N GLY A 240 13.02 -5.51 11.37
CA GLY A 240 14.01 -6.24 12.16
C GLY A 240 15.03 -5.28 12.81
N HIS A 241 15.52 -4.29 12.07
CA HIS A 241 16.47 -3.30 12.60
C HIS A 241 15.81 -2.37 13.63
N LEU A 242 14.56 -1.95 13.36
CA LEU A 242 13.75 -1.12 14.26
C LEU A 242 13.56 -1.77 15.63
N SER A 243 13.26 -3.07 15.65
CA SER A 243 13.16 -3.84 16.89
C SER A 243 14.49 -3.98 17.65
N ASN A 244 15.62 -3.69 17.02
CA ASN A 244 16.96 -3.74 17.61
C ASN A 244 17.57 -2.34 17.83
N GLY A 245 16.76 -1.28 17.84
CA GLY A 245 17.18 0.05 18.26
C GLY A 245 17.61 1.02 17.15
N PHE A 246 17.40 0.66 15.88
CA PHE A 246 17.46 1.62 14.78
C PHE A 246 16.17 2.44 14.73
N TYR A 247 16.25 3.77 14.60
CA TYR A 247 15.03 4.60 14.50
C TYR A 247 15.10 5.51 13.26
N PRO A 248 14.27 5.28 12.24
CA PRO A 248 14.38 6.05 11.02
C PRO A 248 13.89 7.49 11.23
N SER A 249 14.69 8.45 10.77
CA SER A 249 14.32 9.87 10.66
C SER A 249 13.65 10.19 9.33
N MET A 250 13.88 9.38 8.29
CA MET A 250 13.26 9.54 6.98
C MET A 250 12.98 8.17 6.35
N VAL A 251 11.75 7.99 5.90
CA VAL A 251 11.31 6.82 5.12
C VAL A 251 10.49 7.31 3.93
N VAL A 252 10.99 7.10 2.71
CA VAL A 252 10.27 7.45 1.47
C VAL A 252 10.44 6.35 0.43
N SER A 253 9.37 6.05 -0.30
CA SER A 253 9.38 5.18 -1.48
C SER A 253 10.12 5.92 -2.61
N LEU A 254 11.03 5.25 -3.31
CA LEU A 254 11.74 5.81 -4.47
C LEU A 254 11.03 5.43 -5.76
N ASP A 255 10.66 4.17 -5.87
CA ASP A 255 9.84 3.60 -6.92
C ASP A 255 8.72 2.76 -6.31
N HIS A 256 7.80 2.28 -7.15
CA HIS A 256 6.87 1.21 -6.77
C HIS A 256 6.37 0.53 -8.03
N ASN A 257 6.45 -0.79 -8.05
CA ASN A 257 6.14 -1.58 -9.23
C ASN A 257 5.18 -2.71 -8.85
N ILE A 258 4.20 -2.99 -9.71
CA ILE A 258 3.26 -4.10 -9.55
C ILE A 258 3.14 -4.90 -10.84
N TYR A 259 2.96 -6.21 -10.67
CA TYR A 259 2.59 -7.16 -11.70
C TYR A 259 1.31 -7.87 -11.24
N ILE A 260 0.23 -7.71 -12.00
CA ILE A 260 -1.08 -8.28 -11.69
C ILE A 260 -1.22 -9.57 -12.50
N HIS A 261 -1.29 -10.69 -11.79
CA HIS A 261 -1.37 -12.03 -12.37
C HIS A 261 -2.82 -12.47 -12.55
N GLN A 262 -3.70 -12.04 -11.64
CA GLN A 262 -5.14 -12.28 -11.70
C GLN A 262 -5.89 -10.97 -11.66
N ASP A 263 -6.56 -10.64 -12.76
CA ASP A 263 -7.36 -9.43 -12.88
C ASP A 263 -8.70 -9.51 -12.10
N LYS A 264 -9.23 -10.73 -11.96
CA LYS A 264 -10.52 -10.99 -11.31
C LYS A 264 -10.29 -11.53 -9.91
N PHE A 265 -10.48 -10.68 -8.92
CA PHE A 265 -10.49 -11.05 -7.51
C PHE A 265 -11.41 -10.12 -6.73
N ASN A 266 -11.83 -10.58 -5.55
CA ASN A 266 -12.69 -9.82 -4.66
C ASN A 266 -11.87 -9.25 -3.49
N ALA A 267 -11.62 -7.95 -3.51
CA ALA A 267 -10.96 -7.25 -2.40
C ALA A 267 -11.83 -7.12 -1.13
N GLU A 268 -13.12 -7.47 -1.19
CA GLU A 268 -13.97 -7.65 -0.01
C GLU A 268 -13.78 -9.02 0.67
N GLU A 269 -13.01 -9.92 0.06
CA GLU A 269 -12.54 -11.15 0.70
C GLU A 269 -11.15 -10.95 1.30
N TRP A 270 -10.75 -11.89 2.16
CA TRP A 270 -9.43 -11.87 2.75
C TRP A 270 -8.36 -12.17 1.70
N ILE A 271 -7.38 -11.26 1.61
CA ILE A 271 -6.18 -11.39 0.81
C ILE A 271 -4.99 -11.39 1.76
N LEU A 272 -4.10 -12.36 1.65
CA LEU A 272 -2.85 -12.36 2.41
C LEU A 272 -1.82 -11.51 1.67
N TYR A 273 -1.33 -10.48 2.34
CA TYR A 273 -0.20 -9.70 1.88
C TYR A 273 1.08 -10.18 2.57
N GLU A 274 1.93 -10.88 1.80
CA GLU A 274 3.30 -11.24 2.20
C GLU A 274 4.26 -10.14 1.76
N THR A 275 5.09 -9.64 2.67
CA THR A 275 6.20 -8.74 2.35
C THR A 275 7.52 -9.19 2.96
N TYR A 276 8.61 -8.94 2.24
CA TYR A 276 9.96 -9.29 2.68
C TYR A 276 11.01 -8.39 2.01
N SER A 277 12.22 -8.36 2.57
CA SER A 277 13.36 -7.65 1.97
C SER A 277 14.47 -8.62 1.61
N THR A 278 15.07 -8.40 0.43
CA THR A 278 16.22 -9.19 -0.04
C THR A 278 17.56 -8.49 0.18
N ALA A 279 17.54 -7.16 0.36
CA ALA A 279 18.75 -6.38 0.59
C ALA A 279 18.43 -5.05 1.29
N ALA A 280 19.30 -4.65 2.21
CA ALA A 280 19.30 -3.31 2.80
C ALA A 280 20.75 -2.84 2.98
N ASN A 281 21.12 -1.76 2.30
CA ASN A 281 22.44 -1.12 2.42
C ASN A 281 22.38 0.32 1.88
N ASN A 282 23.38 1.15 2.20
CA ASN A 282 23.49 2.52 1.68
C ASN A 282 22.20 3.36 1.87
N SER A 283 21.56 3.20 3.04
CA SER A 283 20.29 3.84 3.39
C SER A 283 19.13 3.53 2.42
N ARG A 284 19.20 2.39 1.72
CA ARG A 284 18.14 1.89 0.85
C ARG A 284 17.73 0.47 1.23
N VAL A 285 16.48 0.16 0.98
CA VAL A 285 15.84 -1.13 1.26
C VAL A 285 15.17 -1.61 -0.01
N MET A 286 15.53 -2.81 -0.47
CA MET A 286 14.85 -3.50 -1.57
C MET A 286 13.79 -4.44 -0.98
N ALA A 287 12.52 -4.09 -1.19
CA ALA A 287 11.37 -4.81 -0.68
C ALA A 287 10.55 -5.47 -1.80
N HIS A 288 9.96 -6.61 -1.46
CA HIS A 288 9.12 -7.41 -2.33
C HIS A 288 7.81 -7.71 -1.64
N GLY A 289 6.74 -7.83 -2.42
CA GLY A 289 5.43 -8.20 -1.94
C GLY A 289 4.72 -9.22 -2.82
N LYS A 290 3.85 -10.02 -2.20
CA LYS A 290 2.99 -11.00 -2.85
C LYS A 290 1.59 -10.93 -2.25
N PHE A 291 0.59 -10.84 -3.11
CA PHE A 291 -0.82 -10.88 -2.72
C PHE A 291 -1.39 -12.24 -3.06
N TRP A 292 -1.92 -12.93 -2.06
CA TRP A 292 -2.52 -14.25 -2.21
C TRP A 292 -4.00 -14.19 -1.90
N SER A 293 -4.84 -14.78 -2.74
CA SER A 293 -6.24 -15.04 -2.35
C SER A 293 -6.26 -15.97 -1.15
N ARG A 294 -7.38 -15.99 -0.42
CA ARG A 294 -7.61 -16.98 0.64
C ARG A 294 -7.46 -18.43 0.16
N SER A 295 -7.80 -18.70 -1.10
CA SER A 295 -7.66 -20.01 -1.73
C SER A 295 -6.24 -20.35 -2.21
N GLY A 296 -5.25 -19.48 -1.98
CA GLY A 296 -3.86 -19.72 -2.35
C GLY A 296 -3.47 -19.30 -3.76
N ILE A 297 -4.32 -18.56 -4.47
CA ILE A 297 -3.99 -18.04 -5.81
C ILE A 297 -3.12 -16.78 -5.68
N LEU A 298 -1.99 -16.74 -6.38
CA LEU A 298 -1.14 -15.55 -6.43
C LEU A 298 -1.80 -14.49 -7.32
N LEU A 299 -2.31 -13.42 -6.70
CA LEU A 299 -3.04 -12.34 -7.37
C LEU A 299 -2.10 -11.33 -8.01
N ALA A 300 -1.08 -10.89 -7.26
CA ALA A 300 -0.13 -9.87 -7.71
C ALA A 300 1.21 -10.00 -7.01
N SER A 301 2.26 -9.42 -7.61
CA SER A 301 3.59 -9.27 -7.03
C SER A 301 4.05 -7.83 -7.12
N THR A 302 4.78 -7.36 -6.11
CA THR A 302 5.28 -6.00 -6.03
C THR A 302 6.76 -5.94 -5.72
N VAL A 303 7.40 -4.87 -6.19
CA VAL A 303 8.80 -4.57 -5.96
C VAL A 303 8.96 -3.07 -5.73
N GLN A 304 9.69 -2.70 -4.68
CA GLN A 304 9.88 -1.32 -4.27
C GLN A 304 11.24 -1.13 -3.58
N GLU A 305 12.00 -0.14 -4.02
CA GLU A 305 13.14 0.40 -3.29
C GLU A 305 12.69 1.60 -2.45
N CYS A 306 13.02 1.58 -1.16
CA CYS A 306 12.77 2.68 -0.23
C CYS A 306 14.08 3.31 0.23
N LEU A 307 14.10 4.63 0.37
CA LEU A 307 15.12 5.32 1.15
C LEU A 307 14.74 5.26 2.64
N VAL A 308 15.66 4.75 3.46
CA VAL A 308 15.51 4.63 4.91
C VAL A 308 16.76 5.21 5.57
N ARG A 309 16.61 6.33 6.28
CA ARG A 309 17.72 7.01 6.96
C ARG A 309 17.47 7.09 8.46
N GLU A 310 18.54 7.05 9.24
CA GLU A 310 18.56 7.43 10.65
C GLU A 310 19.08 8.86 10.79
N ASP A 311 18.67 9.55 11.85
CA ASP A 311 19.27 10.83 12.20
C ASP A 311 20.72 10.60 12.62
N LEU A 312 21.66 10.95 11.74
CA LEU A 312 23.10 10.98 12.03
C LEU A 312 23.42 12.17 12.96
N LYS A 313 22.74 12.32 14.10
CA LYS A 313 23.29 13.19 15.13
C LYS A 313 24.53 12.47 15.67
N PRO A 314 25.73 13.08 15.61
CA PRO A 314 26.90 12.46 16.22
C PRO A 314 26.55 12.25 17.70
N LYS A 315 26.78 11.02 18.20
CA LYS A 315 26.82 10.79 19.65
C LYS A 315 27.86 11.76 20.21
N LYS A 316 27.40 12.79 20.93
CA LYS A 316 28.27 13.59 21.79
C LYS A 316 28.71 12.75 22.97
#